data_AF-A0ABD7HH51-F1
#
_entry.id   AF-A0ABD7HH51-F1
#
_cell.length_a   1.000
_cell.length_b   1.000
_cell.length_c   1.000
_cell.angle_alpha   90.00
_cell.angle_beta   90.00
_cell.angle_gamma   90.00
#
_symmetry.space_group_name_H-M   'P 1'
#
loop_
_entity.id
_entity.type
_entity.pdbx_description
1 polymer ?
#
loop_
_entity_poly.entity_id
_entity_poly.type
_entity_poly.pdbx_seq_one_letter_code
_entity_poly.pdbx_strand_id
1 'polypeptide(L)'
;MSNKQSESLPEPPRFQLCDYPRTFATREYQRTIADYFGYLEPYEDETDEWRSMPLRLTHNTASGWGIECGPFNFDGRDINRLREAIAAYDRATGA
;
A
#
# COMPACT_ATOMS: atom_id res chain seq x y z
N MET A 1 29.23 9.98 -2.16
CA MET A 1 29.23 8.96 -1.10
C MET A 1 27.93 8.19 -1.25
N SER A 2 28.01 6.91 -1.66
CA SER A 2 26.83 6.08 -1.96
C SER A 2 26.20 5.66 -0.64
N ASN A 3 25.04 6.22 -0.32
CA ASN A 3 24.24 5.82 0.84
C ASN A 3 23.59 4.49 0.48
N LYS A 4 24.25 3.37 0.79
CA LYS A 4 23.64 2.05 0.73
C LYS A 4 22.61 2.01 1.86
N GLN A 5 21.37 2.40 1.57
CA GLN A 5 20.23 1.97 2.38
C GLN A 5 20.36 0.46 2.48
N SER A 6 20.55 -0.03 3.70
CA SER A 6 20.48 -1.45 4.01
C SER A 6 19.15 -1.96 3.46
N GLU A 7 19.18 -2.82 2.45
CA GLU A 7 18.03 -3.56 1.97
C GLU A 7 17.64 -4.55 3.08
N SER A 8 17.02 -4.05 4.16
CA SER A 8 16.31 -4.91 5.09
C SER A 8 15.19 -5.54 4.28
N LEU A 9 15.25 -6.86 4.12
CA LEU A 9 14.14 -7.62 3.57
C LEU A 9 12.87 -7.18 4.32
N PRO A 10 11.77 -6.89 3.60
CA PRO A 10 10.54 -6.48 4.26
C PRO A 10 10.15 -7.53 5.30
N GLU A 11 9.82 -7.09 6.52
CA GLU A 11 9.39 -8.00 7.57
C GLU A 11 8.23 -8.87 7.07
N PRO A 12 8.19 -10.17 7.41
CA PRO A 12 7.10 -11.03 6.97
C PRO A 12 5.75 -10.53 7.54
N PRO A 13 4.62 -10.79 6.84
CA PRO A 13 3.30 -10.41 7.35
C PRO A 13 3.02 -11.12 8.68
N ARG A 14 2.50 -10.38 9.67
CA ARG A 14 2.17 -10.94 10.99
C ARG A 14 0.84 -11.69 10.99
N PHE A 15 -0.06 -11.35 10.08
CA PHE A 15 -1.41 -11.90 9.98
C PHE A 15 -1.69 -12.47 8.60
N GLN A 16 -2.90 -12.98 8.38
CA GLN A 16 -3.29 -13.52 7.08
C GLN A 16 -3.16 -12.43 6.00
N LEU A 17 -2.35 -12.71 4.98
CA LEU A 17 -2.13 -11.81 3.86
C LEU A 17 -3.47 -11.51 3.18
N CYS A 18 -3.79 -10.24 3.03
CA CYS A 18 -4.89 -9.74 2.21
C CYS A 18 -4.29 -9.00 1.02
N ASP A 19 -4.13 -9.72 -0.09
CA ASP A 19 -3.64 -9.21 -1.36
C ASP A 19 -4.18 -10.07 -2.51
N TYR A 20 -4.29 -9.48 -3.70
CA TYR A 20 -4.71 -10.22 -4.89
C TYR A 20 -3.60 -10.32 -5.94
N PRO A 21 -3.56 -11.41 -6.72
CA PRO A 21 -2.63 -11.54 -7.83
C PRO A 21 -2.78 -10.39 -8.84
N ARG A 22 -1.72 -9.60 -9.03
CA ARG A 22 -1.71 -8.45 -9.96
C ARG A 22 -1.33 -8.84 -11.40
N THR A 23 -1.71 -10.04 -11.83
CA THR A 23 -1.24 -10.66 -13.09
C THR A 23 -1.57 -9.80 -14.31
N PHE A 24 -2.82 -9.34 -14.44
CA PHE A 24 -3.26 -8.52 -15.57
C PHE A 24 -2.56 -7.16 -15.58
N ALA A 25 -2.56 -6.45 -14.44
CA ALA A 25 -1.89 -5.16 -14.32
C ALA A 25 -0.38 -5.24 -14.63
N THR A 26 0.26 -6.35 -14.25
CA THR A 26 1.69 -6.60 -14.55
C THR A 26 1.91 -6.88 -16.03
N ARG A 27 1.11 -7.77 -16.64
CA ARG A 27 1.30 -8.18 -18.05
C ARG A 27 0.87 -7.12 -19.04
N GLU A 28 -0.30 -6.53 -18.86
CA GLU A 28 -0.90 -5.62 -19.83
C GLU A 28 -0.47 -4.16 -19.62
N TYR A 29 -0.36 -3.73 -18.36
CA TYR A 29 -0.06 -2.32 -18.04
C TYR A 29 1.36 -2.10 -17.53
N GLN A 30 2.22 -3.11 -17.65
CA GLN A 30 3.63 -3.04 -17.24
C GLN A 30 3.80 -2.48 -15.83
N ARG A 31 2.92 -2.90 -14.91
CA ARG A 31 2.97 -2.46 -13.51
C ARG A 31 4.34 -2.75 -12.91
N THR A 32 4.93 -1.74 -12.27
CA THR A 32 6.16 -1.81 -11.50
C THR A 32 5.92 -1.35 -10.06
N ILE A 33 6.66 -1.95 -9.12
CA ILE A 33 6.74 -1.48 -7.73
C ILE A 33 7.96 -0.59 -7.64
N ALA A 34 7.76 0.69 -7.35
CA ALA A 34 8.85 1.63 -7.16
C ALA A 34 9.36 1.61 -5.72
N ASP A 35 8.46 1.40 -4.74
CA ASP A 35 8.82 1.31 -3.34
C ASP A 35 7.83 0.44 -2.55
N TYR A 36 8.30 -0.10 -1.42
CA TYR A 36 7.57 -1.01 -0.55
C TYR A 36 7.64 -0.54 0.92
N PHE A 37 6.48 -0.29 1.52
CA PHE A 37 6.37 0.34 2.84
C PHE A 37 5.92 -0.63 3.95
N GLY A 38 6.01 -1.94 3.73
CA GLY A 38 5.54 -2.93 4.71
C GLY A 38 4.07 -3.28 4.53
N TYR A 39 3.41 -3.55 5.67
CA TYR A 39 2.02 -3.99 5.73
C TYR A 39 1.20 -3.04 6.62
N LEU A 40 0.02 -2.66 6.14
CA LEU A 40 -1.03 -2.16 7.03
C LEU A 40 -1.73 -3.35 7.66
N GLU A 41 -2.04 -3.23 8.95
CA GLU A 41 -2.65 -4.31 9.72
C GLU A 41 -4.02 -3.90 10.27
N PRO A 42 -5.05 -3.73 9.41
CA PRO A 42 -6.39 -3.43 9.89
C PRO A 42 -7.07 -4.68 10.48
N TYR A 43 -8.01 -4.43 11.37
CA TYR A 43 -8.98 -5.41 11.84
C TYR A 43 -10.16 -5.48 10.87
N GLU A 44 -10.56 -6.68 10.47
CA GLU A 44 -11.69 -6.95 9.59
C GLU A 44 -12.88 -7.46 10.43
N ASP A 45 -13.85 -6.58 10.69
CA ASP A 45 -15.00 -6.89 11.54
C ASP A 45 -15.88 -8.04 10.99
N GLU A 46 -15.92 -8.24 9.66
CA GLU A 46 -16.71 -9.31 9.04
C GLU A 46 -16.21 -10.71 9.42
N THR A 47 -14.90 -10.85 9.56
CA THR A 47 -14.23 -12.12 9.84
C THR A 47 -13.73 -12.23 11.28
N ASP A 48 -13.80 -11.13 12.05
CA ASP A 48 -13.29 -11.01 13.42
C ASP A 48 -11.77 -11.28 13.51
N GLU A 49 -11.02 -10.88 12.47
CA GLU A 49 -9.60 -11.19 12.32
C GLU A 49 -8.77 -9.96 11.88
N TRP A 50 -7.48 -9.98 12.21
CA TRP A 50 -6.51 -9.02 11.66
C TRP A 50 -6.00 -9.49 10.29
N ARG A 51 -5.74 -8.53 9.38
CA ARG A 51 -5.21 -8.81 8.05
C ARG A 51 -3.89 -8.08 7.83
N SER A 52 -2.96 -8.66 7.09
CA SER A 52 -1.76 -7.92 6.63
C SER A 52 -1.94 -7.50 5.17
N MET A 53 -1.99 -6.20 4.91
CA MET A 53 -2.20 -5.61 3.58
C MET A 53 -0.93 -4.89 3.10
N PRO A 54 -0.21 -5.41 2.08
CA PRO A 54 1.01 -4.77 1.60
C PRO A 54 0.77 -3.34 1.10
N LEU A 55 1.61 -2.41 1.52
CA LEU A 55 1.58 -1.00 1.11
C LEU A 55 2.71 -0.71 0.13
N ARG A 56 2.37 -0.33 -1.11
CA ARG A 56 3.31 -0.20 -2.22
C ARG A 56 3.09 1.10 -2.98
N LEU A 57 4.18 1.77 -3.37
CA LEU A 57 4.14 2.79 -4.42
C LEU A 57 4.35 2.09 -5.77
N THR A 58 3.41 2.25 -6.68
CA THR A 58 3.43 1.59 -7.98
C THR A 58 3.28 2.58 -9.12
N HIS A 59 3.78 2.17 -10.29
CA HIS A 59 3.54 2.87 -11.53
C HIS A 59 3.10 1.85 -12.59
N ASN A 60 2.11 2.21 -13.40
CA ASN A 60 1.73 1.45 -14.58
C ASN A 60 1.45 2.39 -15.76
N THR A 61 1.42 1.86 -16.97
CA THR A 61 1.28 2.65 -18.20
C THR A 61 -0.13 3.18 -18.45
N ALA A 62 -1.14 2.64 -17.78
CA ALA A 62 -2.54 3.01 -17.99
C ALA A 62 -3.02 4.14 -17.05
N SER A 63 -2.61 4.12 -15.78
CA SER A 63 -3.05 5.06 -14.75
C SER A 63 -1.91 5.89 -14.15
N GLY A 64 -0.66 5.66 -14.55
CA GLY A 64 0.50 6.34 -14.00
C GLY A 64 0.82 5.87 -12.58
N TRP A 65 1.18 6.82 -11.71
CA TRP A 65 1.55 6.59 -10.31
C TRP A 65 0.33 6.36 -9.42
N GLY A 66 0.44 5.40 -8.50
CA GLY A 66 -0.59 5.12 -7.50
C GLY A 66 -0.03 4.42 -6.26
N ILE A 67 -0.89 4.27 -5.26
CA ILE A 67 -0.60 3.46 -4.06
C ILE A 67 -1.45 2.21 -4.10
N GLU A 68 -0.83 1.09 -3.78
CA GLU A 68 -1.53 -0.15 -3.53
C GLU A 68 -1.56 -0.45 -2.04
N CYS A 69 -2.74 -0.82 -1.56
CA CYS A 69 -2.95 -1.28 -0.20
C CYS A 69 -3.68 -2.63 -0.27
N GLY A 70 -2.92 -3.71 -0.06
CA GLY A 70 -3.41 -5.07 -0.29
C GLY A 70 -4.02 -5.18 -1.70
N PRO A 71 -5.30 -5.59 -1.83
CA PRO A 71 -5.98 -5.75 -3.11
C PRO A 71 -6.43 -4.42 -3.76
N PHE A 72 -6.41 -3.30 -3.03
CA PHE A 72 -6.93 -2.01 -3.51
C PHE A 72 -5.85 -1.18 -4.20
N ASN A 73 -6.27 -0.32 -5.12
CA ASN A 73 -5.43 0.66 -5.80
C ASN A 73 -6.01 2.05 -5.56
N PHE A 74 -5.15 3.02 -5.27
CA PHE A 74 -5.51 4.41 -5.07
C PHE A 74 -4.76 5.27 -6.09
N ASP A 75 -5.52 6.03 -6.87
CA ASP A 75 -4.95 6.98 -7.83
C ASP A 75 -4.83 8.38 -7.23
N GLY A 76 -4.31 9.35 -7.99
CA GLY A 76 -4.11 10.72 -7.51
C GLY A 76 -5.35 11.40 -6.91
N ARG A 77 -6.57 11.02 -7.33
CA ARG A 77 -7.84 11.54 -6.78
C ARG A 77 -8.09 10.99 -5.38
N ASP A 78 -7.81 9.70 -5.18
CA ASP A 78 -7.96 9.04 -3.88
C ASP A 78 -6.90 9.51 -2.90
N ILE A 79 -5.65 9.68 -3.37
CA ILE A 79 -4.54 10.13 -2.53
C ILE A 79 -4.84 11.49 -1.89
N ASN A 80 -5.47 12.42 -2.61
CA ASN A 80 -5.83 13.71 -2.02
C ASN A 80 -6.85 13.56 -0.89
N ARG A 81 -7.87 12.70 -1.06
CA ARG A 81 -8.85 12.40 -0.01
C ARG A 81 -8.22 11.69 1.18
N LEU A 82 -7.29 10.77 0.94
CA LEU A 82 -6.57 10.07 2.00
C LEU A 82 -5.71 11.04 2.82
N ARG A 83 -5.04 12.00 2.18
CA ARG A 83 -4.29 13.06 2.89
C ARG A 83 -5.19 13.90 3.79
N GLU A 84 -6.36 14.28 3.29
CA GLU A 84 -7.36 15.03 4.09
C GLU A 84 -7.83 14.21 5.30
N ALA A 85 -8.10 12.91 5.10
CA ALA A 85 -8.53 12.01 6.16
C ALA A 85 -7.44 11.81 7.23
N ILE A 86 -6.19 11.59 6.83
CA ILE A 86 -5.05 11.49 7.74
C ILE A 86 -4.89 12.78 8.53
N ALA A 87 -4.89 13.94 7.87
CA ALA A 87 -4.79 15.22 8.55
C ALA A 87 -5.95 15.45 9.55
N ALA A 88 -7.16 14.94 9.25
CA ALA A 88 -8.28 15.00 10.18
C ALA A 88 -8.09 14.08 11.38
N TYR A 89 -7.54 12.89 11.17
CA TYR A 89 -7.17 11.95 12.24
C TYR A 89 -6.14 12.58 13.18
N ASP A 90 -5.05 13.14 12.64
CA ASP A 90 -3.97 13.74 13.44
C ASP A 90 -4.50 14.88 14.34
N ARG A 91 -5.36 15.74 13.79
CA ARG A 91 -6.03 16.80 14.58
C ARG A 91 -6.89 16.24 15.71
N ALA A 92 -7.55 15.10 15.50
CA ALA A 92 -8.43 14.51 16.49
C ALA A 92 -7.67 13.77 17.59
N THR A 93 -6.49 13.24 17.30
CA THR A 93 -5.67 12.46 18.23
C THR A 93 -4.54 13.26 18.87
N GLY A 94 -4.25 14.46 18.38
CA GLY A 94 -3.16 15.31 18.87
C GLY A 94 -1.78 14.82 18.45
N ALA A 95 -1.71 14.10 17.32
CA ALA A 95 -0.48 13.61 16.71
C ALA A 95 0.27 14.71 15.94
#